data_AF-A0A1X7MXB8-F1
#
_entry.id   AF-A0A1X7MXB8-F1
#
_cell.length_a   1.000
_cell.length_b   1.000
_cell.length_c   1.000
_cell.angle_alpha   90.00
_cell.angle_beta   90.00
_cell.angle_gamma   90.00
#
_symmetry.space_group_name_H-M   'P 1'
#
loop_
_entity.id
_entity.type
_entity.pdbx_description
1 polymer ?
#
loop_
_entity_poly.entity_id
_entity_poly.type
_entity_poly.pdbx_seq_one_letter_code
_entity_poly.pdbx_strand_id
1 'polypeptide(L)'
;MTDTAIHPEVPPSGTGCLECEQEGSWWVHLRRCATCGHIGCCDDSLAKHAGAHARETGHPIIRSFEPGEDWFWDYRTDAYADGPPLVAPESHPARQSVPGPAERLPADWQAQLQRDREEQALKDRAREDRG
;
A
#
# COMPACT_ATOMS: atom_id res chain seq x y z
N MET A 1 -8.66 20.97 -17.92
CA MET A 1 -9.04 19.55 -18.04
C MET A 1 -8.86 18.99 -16.65
N THR A 2 -9.94 18.54 -16.00
CA THR A 2 -9.86 17.90 -14.69
C THR A 2 -8.99 16.65 -14.85
N ASP A 3 -7.77 16.72 -14.35
CA ASP A 3 -6.91 15.55 -14.18
C ASP A 3 -7.65 14.60 -13.22
N THR A 4 -7.99 13.41 -13.68
CA THR A 4 -8.79 12.45 -12.91
C THR A 4 -7.87 11.64 -12.02
N ALA A 5 -8.26 11.37 -10.77
CA ALA A 5 -7.41 10.62 -9.83
C ALA A 5 -7.20 9.13 -10.22
N ILE A 6 -7.91 8.62 -11.22
CA ILE A 6 -7.86 7.23 -11.69
C ILE A 6 -7.57 7.22 -13.21
N HIS A 7 -6.52 6.53 -13.61
CA HIS A 7 -6.08 6.31 -14.99
C HIS A 7 -6.05 4.80 -15.29
N PRO A 8 -7.18 4.23 -15.79
CA PRO A 8 -7.35 2.78 -15.93
C PRO A 8 -6.32 2.10 -16.84
N GLU A 9 -5.78 2.84 -17.80
CA GLU A 9 -4.84 2.37 -18.82
C GLU A 9 -3.38 2.24 -18.35
N VAL A 10 -3.03 2.79 -17.18
CA VAL A 10 -1.64 2.81 -16.71
C VAL A 10 -1.30 1.48 -16.03
N PRO A 11 -0.35 0.66 -16.54
CA PRO A 11 -0.03 -0.65 -15.98
C PRO A 11 0.62 -0.57 -14.59
N PRO A 12 0.61 -1.66 -13.81
CA PRO A 12 1.31 -1.68 -12.52
C PRO A 12 2.83 -1.60 -12.73
N SER A 13 3.52 -0.94 -11.80
CA SER A 13 4.99 -0.78 -11.84
C SER A 13 5.77 -2.10 -11.65
N GLY A 14 5.09 -3.17 -11.24
CA GLY A 14 5.67 -4.49 -11.01
C GLY A 14 4.69 -5.42 -10.30
N THR A 15 5.21 -6.49 -9.72
CA THR A 15 4.43 -7.48 -8.96
C THR A 15 4.51 -7.31 -7.44
N GLY A 16 5.36 -6.41 -6.96
CA GLY A 16 5.65 -6.20 -5.54
C GLY A 16 5.83 -4.71 -5.22
N CYS A 17 5.94 -4.38 -3.93
CA CYS A 17 6.22 -3.01 -3.50
C CYS A 17 7.60 -2.59 -4.03
N LEU A 18 7.64 -1.52 -4.84
CA LEU A 18 8.86 -1.13 -5.55
C LEU A 18 10.04 -0.91 -4.60
N GLU A 19 9.79 -0.23 -3.49
CA GLU A 19 10.79 0.13 -2.49
C GLU A 19 11.20 -1.09 -1.66
N CYS A 20 10.26 -1.90 -1.18
CA CYS A 20 10.59 -3.12 -0.44
C CYS A 20 11.41 -4.10 -1.29
N GLU A 21 11.18 -4.17 -2.60
CA GLU A 21 12.01 -4.94 -3.53
C GLU A 21 13.44 -4.41 -3.59
N GLN A 22 13.62 -3.09 -3.72
CA GLN A 22 14.94 -2.45 -3.75
C GLN A 22 15.72 -2.63 -2.45
N GLU A 23 15.02 -2.60 -1.31
CA GLU A 23 15.61 -2.69 0.02
C GLU A 23 15.86 -4.13 0.50
N GLY A 24 15.36 -5.14 -0.22
CA GLY A 24 15.39 -6.51 0.28
C GLY A 24 14.48 -6.72 1.50
N SER A 25 13.42 -5.92 1.63
CA SER A 25 12.46 -5.95 2.75
C SER A 25 11.21 -6.82 2.44
N TRP A 26 10.16 -6.73 3.26
CA TRP A 26 8.91 -7.48 3.14
C TRP A 26 7.69 -6.56 3.35
N TRP A 27 6.48 -7.06 3.08
CA TRP A 27 5.21 -6.34 3.22
C TRP A 27 4.07 -7.25 3.66
N VAL A 28 3.00 -6.65 4.18
CA VAL A 28 1.76 -7.36 4.54
C VAL A 28 0.86 -7.50 3.31
N HIS A 29 0.38 -6.39 2.75
CA HIS A 29 -0.42 -6.35 1.52
C HIS A 29 0.10 -5.27 0.56
N LEU A 30 -0.29 -5.37 -0.72
CA LEU A 30 0.07 -4.46 -1.79
C LEU A 30 -1.12 -3.61 -2.24
N ARG A 31 -0.81 -2.35 -2.56
CA ARG A 31 -1.74 -1.36 -3.10
C ARG A 31 -1.15 -0.79 -4.38
N ARG A 32 -2.01 -0.63 -5.40
CA ARG A 32 -1.66 0.01 -6.67
C ARG A 32 -2.21 1.42 -6.70
N CYS A 33 -1.35 2.41 -6.96
CA CYS A 33 -1.80 3.76 -7.26
C CYS A 33 -2.66 3.75 -8.53
N ALA A 34 -3.89 4.26 -8.42
CA ALA A 34 -4.82 4.30 -9.53
C ALA A 34 -4.44 5.37 -10.58
N THR A 35 -3.57 6.32 -10.24
CA THR A 35 -3.13 7.40 -11.14
C THR A 35 -1.91 7.03 -11.97
N CYS A 36 -0.89 6.40 -11.37
CA CYS A 36 0.40 6.14 -12.01
C CYS A 36 0.85 4.67 -12.01
N GLY A 37 0.06 3.77 -11.43
CA GLY A 37 0.38 2.33 -11.40
C GLY A 37 1.45 1.91 -10.38
N HIS A 38 2.00 2.84 -9.58
CA HIS A 38 2.96 2.51 -8.52
C HIS A 38 2.42 1.46 -7.56
N ILE A 39 3.16 0.38 -7.34
CA ILE A 39 2.85 -0.63 -6.33
C ILE A 39 3.61 -0.30 -5.03
N GLY A 40 2.86 -0.03 -3.96
CA GLY A 40 3.38 0.20 -2.61
C GLY A 40 2.78 -0.78 -1.59
N CYS A 41 3.48 -1.02 -0.49
CA CYS A 41 2.95 -1.80 0.63
C CYS A 41 1.93 -0.99 1.45
N CYS A 42 0.92 -1.66 1.98
CA CYS A 42 -0.17 -1.03 2.73
C CYS A 42 0.29 -0.40 4.06
N ASP A 43 -0.59 0.39 4.68
CA ASP A 43 -0.31 1.09 5.94
C ASP A 43 -0.18 0.17 7.17
N ASP A 44 -0.59 -1.10 7.04
CA ASP A 44 -0.32 -2.17 8.02
C ASP A 44 1.07 -2.79 7.91
N SER A 45 1.80 -2.52 6.81
CA SER A 45 3.19 -2.92 6.67
C SER A 45 4.10 -1.97 7.45
N LEU A 46 5.29 -2.40 7.84
CA LEU A 46 6.25 -1.53 8.56
C LEU A 46 6.59 -0.26 7.77
N ALA A 47 6.77 -0.38 6.45
CA ALA A 47 7.28 0.73 5.62
C ALA A 47 6.20 1.68 5.06
N LYS A 48 4.92 1.25 4.97
CA LYS A 48 3.77 2.12 4.63
C LYS A 48 3.94 2.91 3.32
N HIS A 49 4.54 2.28 2.30
CA HIS A 49 4.92 2.95 1.05
C HIS A 49 3.73 3.44 0.22
N ALA A 50 2.57 2.79 0.28
CA ALA A 50 1.38 3.27 -0.42
C ALA A 50 0.91 4.63 0.11
N GLY A 51 0.80 4.78 1.44
CA GLY A 51 0.45 6.04 2.07
C GLY A 51 1.53 7.11 1.89
N ALA A 52 2.82 6.74 1.95
CA ALA A 52 3.92 7.67 1.65
C ALA A 52 3.84 8.19 0.21
N HIS A 53 3.69 7.29 -0.76
CA HIS A 53 3.53 7.64 -2.17
C HIS A 53 2.37 8.60 -2.38
N ALA A 54 1.20 8.33 -1.79
CA ALA A 54 0.03 9.19 -1.93
C ALA A 54 0.29 10.62 -1.44
N ARG A 55 0.97 10.78 -0.29
CA ARG A 55 1.32 12.11 0.26
C ARG A 55 2.36 12.85 -0.58
N GLU A 56 3.36 12.14 -1.07
CA GLU A 56 4.50 12.75 -1.78
C GLU A 56 4.14 13.15 -3.21
N THR A 57 3.31 12.36 -3.88
CA THR A 57 2.90 12.60 -5.27
C THR A 57 1.58 13.36 -5.39
N GLY A 58 0.75 13.34 -4.34
CA GLY A 58 -0.62 13.84 -4.40
C GLY A 58 -1.58 12.89 -5.12
N HIS A 59 -1.19 11.63 -5.37
CA HIS A 59 -2.07 10.61 -5.95
C HIS A 59 -2.92 9.93 -4.86
N PRO A 60 -4.20 10.31 -4.70
CA PRO A 60 -4.91 9.99 -3.48
C PRO A 60 -5.62 8.64 -3.50
N ILE A 61 -5.84 8.08 -4.69
CA ILE A 61 -6.62 6.86 -4.86
C ILE A 61 -5.70 5.68 -5.14
N ILE A 62 -5.85 4.63 -4.34
CA ILE A 62 -5.26 3.31 -4.59
C ILE A 62 -6.36 2.29 -4.88
N ARG A 63 -5.96 1.19 -5.50
CA ARG A 63 -6.73 -0.04 -5.59
C ARG A 63 -5.99 -1.14 -4.83
N SER A 64 -6.71 -2.10 -4.25
CA SER A 64 -6.07 -3.34 -3.82
C SER A 64 -5.35 -4.01 -4.99
N PHE A 65 -4.17 -4.58 -4.69
CA PHE A 65 -3.39 -5.38 -5.63
C PHE A 65 -3.24 -6.82 -5.14
N GLU A 66 -4.17 -7.26 -4.29
CA GLU A 66 -4.25 -8.64 -3.78
C GLU A 66 -5.16 -9.50 -4.67
N PRO A 67 -4.88 -10.80 -4.85
CA PRO A 67 -5.73 -11.70 -5.60
C PRO A 67 -7.17 -11.75 -5.07
N GLY A 68 -8.15 -11.52 -5.96
CA GLY A 68 -9.57 -11.59 -5.63
C GLY A 68 -10.16 -10.32 -5.02
N GLU A 69 -9.38 -9.25 -4.87
CA GLU A 69 -9.84 -7.96 -4.38
C GLU A 69 -9.90 -6.92 -5.51
N ASP A 70 -10.96 -6.10 -5.55
CA ASP A 70 -11.18 -5.10 -6.61
C ASP A 70 -11.46 -3.68 -6.09
N TRP A 71 -11.49 -3.50 -4.77
CA TRP A 71 -11.87 -2.26 -4.11
C TRP A 71 -10.82 -1.15 -4.24
N PHE A 72 -11.28 0.09 -4.13
CA PHE A 72 -10.44 1.30 -4.11
C PHE A 72 -10.56 2.02 -2.76
N TRP A 73 -9.52 2.79 -2.42
CA TRP A 73 -9.47 3.64 -1.23
C TRP A 73 -9.00 5.03 -1.61
N ASP A 74 -9.63 6.05 -1.03
CA ASP A 74 -9.23 7.45 -1.18
C ASP A 74 -8.65 7.99 0.13
N TYR A 75 -7.34 8.24 0.12
CA TYR A 75 -6.61 8.75 1.28
C TYR A 75 -7.05 10.15 1.74
N ARG A 76 -7.75 10.93 0.90
CA ARG A 76 -8.23 12.27 1.28
C ARG A 76 -9.46 12.21 2.17
N THR A 77 -10.30 11.21 1.95
CA THR A 77 -11.59 11.04 2.63
C THR A 77 -11.57 9.91 3.65
N ASP A 78 -10.50 9.11 3.67
CA ASP A 78 -10.37 7.93 4.53
C ASP A 78 -11.57 6.97 4.34
N ALA A 79 -11.92 6.74 3.08
CA ALA A 79 -13.09 5.95 2.71
C ALA A 79 -12.87 5.16 1.42
N TYR A 80 -13.71 4.12 1.25
CA TYR A 80 -13.81 3.40 -0.02
C TYR A 80 -14.24 4.35 -1.15
N ALA A 81 -13.68 4.11 -2.32
CA ALA A 81 -14.02 4.81 -3.56
C ALA A 81 -14.50 3.82 -4.61
N ASP A 82 -15.25 4.33 -5.59
CA ASP A 82 -15.59 3.58 -6.80
C ASP A 82 -14.53 3.85 -7.88
N GLY A 83 -14.23 2.83 -8.68
CA GLY A 83 -13.32 2.95 -9.81
C GLY A 83 -13.61 1.89 -10.88
N PRO A 84 -13.30 2.17 -12.16
CA PRO A 84 -13.38 1.16 -13.21
C PRO A 84 -12.30 0.08 -13.02
N PRO A 85 -12.41 -1.08 -13.69
CA PRO A 85 -11.32 -2.04 -13.78
C PRO A 85 -10.04 -1.37 -14.31
N LEU A 86 -8.89 -1.71 -13.70
CA LEU A 86 -7.58 -1.24 -14.15
C LEU A 86 -6.98 -2.24 -15.14
N VAL A 87 -6.11 -1.78 -16.03
CA VAL A 87 -5.40 -2.65 -16.97
C VAL A 87 -4.60 -3.73 -16.22
N ALA A 88 -4.61 -4.94 -16.78
CA ALA A 88 -3.94 -6.09 -16.23
C ALA A 88 -2.40 -5.91 -16.11
N PRO A 89 -1.74 -6.65 -15.20
CA PRO A 89 -2.35 -7.50 -14.17
C PRO A 89 -3.06 -6.66 -13.10
N GLU A 90 -4.16 -7.19 -12.56
CA GLU A 90 -4.97 -6.52 -11.54
C GLU A 90 -4.56 -6.87 -10.11
N SER A 91 -3.71 -7.88 -9.94
CA SER A 91 -3.18 -8.31 -8.64
C SER A 91 -1.76 -8.86 -8.81
N HIS A 92 -1.07 -9.01 -7.69
CA HIS A 92 0.19 -9.76 -7.66
C HIS A 92 -0.04 -11.24 -8.01
N PRO A 93 0.99 -11.99 -8.45
CA PRO A 93 0.85 -13.40 -8.77
C PRO A 93 0.29 -14.21 -7.59
N ALA A 94 -0.67 -15.10 -7.84
CA ALA A 94 -1.29 -15.93 -6.80
C ALA A 94 -0.32 -16.87 -6.05
N ARG A 95 0.87 -17.12 -6.62
CA ARG A 95 1.93 -17.91 -5.98
C ARG A 95 2.74 -17.12 -4.95
N GLN A 96 2.60 -15.80 -4.91
CA GLN A 96 3.29 -14.95 -3.96
C GLN A 96 2.55 -14.99 -2.61
N SER A 97 3.30 -15.14 -1.52
CA SER A 97 2.74 -15.17 -0.17
C SER A 97 2.25 -13.81 0.29
N VAL A 98 1.36 -13.84 1.28
CA VAL A 98 0.81 -12.67 1.97
C VAL A 98 0.85 -12.97 3.48
N PRO A 99 1.66 -12.27 4.31
CA PRO A 99 2.71 -11.32 3.96
C PRO A 99 3.75 -11.87 2.98
N GLY A 100 4.45 -10.98 2.26
CA GLY A 100 5.36 -11.39 1.20
C GLY A 100 6.60 -10.52 1.00
N PRO A 101 7.57 -11.06 0.24
CA PRO A 101 7.62 -12.46 -0.19
C PRO A 101 8.16 -13.36 0.95
N ALA A 102 7.73 -14.63 1.01
CA ALA A 102 7.95 -15.53 2.16
C ALA A 102 9.42 -15.72 2.53
N GLU A 103 10.31 -15.65 1.54
CA GLU A 103 11.75 -15.87 1.69
C GLU A 103 12.43 -14.74 2.47
N ARG A 104 11.79 -13.57 2.55
CA ARG A 104 12.27 -12.40 3.28
C ARG A 104 11.53 -12.15 4.60
N LEU A 105 10.51 -12.95 4.91
CA LEU A 105 9.67 -12.77 6.08
C LEU A 105 10.41 -13.26 7.35
N PRO A 106 10.73 -12.39 8.32
CA PRO A 106 11.40 -12.81 9.55
C PRO A 106 10.50 -13.68 10.43
N ALA A 107 11.06 -14.59 11.22
CA ALA A 107 10.27 -15.46 12.10
C ALA A 107 9.42 -14.69 13.14
N ASP A 108 9.88 -13.50 13.56
CA ASP A 108 9.19 -12.65 14.55
C ASP A 108 8.37 -11.52 13.91
N TRP A 109 8.03 -11.59 12.62
CA TRP A 109 7.36 -10.51 11.88
C TRP A 109 6.10 -9.97 12.58
N GLN A 110 5.29 -10.83 13.20
CA GLN A 110 4.09 -10.41 13.95
C GLN A 110 4.45 -9.52 15.14
N ALA A 111 5.50 -9.89 15.87
CA ALA A 111 5.99 -9.10 17.00
C ALA A 111 6.60 -7.78 16.53
N GLN A 112 7.21 -7.73 15.33
CA GLN A 112 7.67 -6.48 14.73
C GLN A 112 6.50 -5.52 14.44
N LEU A 113 5.42 -6.02 13.83
CA LEU A 113 4.21 -5.21 13.57
C LEU A 113 3.55 -4.72 14.86
N GLN A 114 3.49 -5.57 15.89
CA GLN A 114 2.95 -5.17 17.18
C GLN A 114 3.75 -4.02 17.80
N ARG A 115 5.09 -4.13 17.80
CA ARG A 115 5.97 -3.08 18.34
C ARG A 115 5.81 -1.76 17.57
N ASP A 116 5.72 -1.79 16.24
CA ASP A 116 5.50 -0.59 15.41
C ASP A 116 4.18 0.11 15.78
N ARG A 117 3.09 -0.66 15.92
CA ARG A 117 1.77 -0.11 16.31
C ARG A 117 1.79 0.51 17.70
N GLU A 118 2.44 -0.14 18.67
CA GLU A 118 2.59 0.37 20.03
C GLU A 118 3.39 1.68 20.05
N GLU A 119 4.49 1.73 19.29
CA GLU A 119 5.31 2.94 19.15
C GLU A 119 4.52 4.09 18.49
N GLN A 120 3.74 3.80 17.45
CA GLN A 120 2.92 4.80 16.79
C GLN A 120 1.85 5.36 17.74
N ALA A 121 1.15 4.50 18.47
CA ALA A 121 0.15 4.91 19.46
C ALA A 121 0.75 5.79 20.57
N LEU A 122 1.99 5.51 21.00
CA LEU A 122 2.72 6.34 21.95
C LEU A 122 3.03 7.74 21.38
N LYS A 123 3.46 7.81 20.11
CA LYS A 123 3.76 9.07 19.42
C LYS A 123 2.51 9.93 19.24
N ASP A 124 1.40 9.31 18.89
CA ASP A 124 0.12 10.00 18.66
C ASP A 124 -0.40 10.62 19.96
N ARG A 125 -0.44 9.85 21.05
CA ARG A 125 -0.79 10.36 22.39
C ARG A 125 0.10 11.52 22.82
N ALA A 126 1.41 11.40 22.61
CA ALA A 126 2.35 12.47 22.95
C ALA A 126 2.16 13.74 22.08
N ARG A 127 1.59 13.62 20.87
CA ARG A 127 1.25 14.76 20.02
C ARG A 127 -0.03 15.44 20.48
N GLU A 128 -1.02 14.67 20.90
CA GLU A 128 -2.28 15.18 21.48
C GLU A 128 -2.02 15.95 22.78
N ASP A 129 -1.16 15.43 23.66
CA ASP A 129 -0.80 16.10 24.92
C ASP A 129 -0.04 17.44 24.73
N ARG A 130 0.48 17.70 23.52
CA ARG A 130 1.21 18.93 23.15
C ARG A 130 0.36 19.95 22.37
N GLY A 131 -0.85 19.59 21.95
CA GLY A 131 -1.77 20.44 21.19
C GLY A 131 -2.77 21.15 22.08
#